data_AF-A0A1Q7GEF0-F1
#
_entry.id   AF-A0A1Q7GEF0-F1
#
_cell.length_a   1.000
_cell.length_b   1.000
_cell.length_c   1.000
_cell.angle_alpha   90.00
_cell.angle_beta   90.00
_cell.angle_gamma   90.00
#
_symmetry.space_group_name_H-M   'P 1'
#
loop_
_entity.id
_entity.type
_entity.pdbx_description
1 polymer ?
#
loop_
_entity_poly.entity_id
_entity_poly.type
_entity_poly.pdbx_seq_one_letter_code
_entity_poly.pdbx_strand_id
1 'polypeptide(L)'
;MNSTYWILIGVAVVVLIWLLRRARPSDDLFPRNRPPTEEQIEALLRQGHKIEAIRGYRLLHNVDLKTAKQAIESRQRTMLGGPQSSG
;
A
#
# COMPACT_ATOMS: atom_id res chain seq x y z
N MET A 1 -4.65 -1.19 43.31
CA MET A 1 -4.77 -1.23 41.84
C MET A 1 -3.38 -1.26 41.23
N ASN A 2 -3.11 -2.25 40.38
CA ASN A 2 -1.77 -2.80 40.20
C ASN A 2 -1.23 -2.28 38.87
N SER A 3 -0.16 -1.48 38.91
CA SER A 3 0.44 -0.78 37.75
C SER A 3 0.78 -1.70 36.56
N THR A 4 1.00 -2.99 36.84
CA THR A 4 1.21 -4.05 35.84
C THR A 4 0.07 -4.18 34.84
N TYR A 5 -1.18 -3.96 35.24
CA TYR A 5 -2.33 -4.03 34.33
C TYR A 5 -2.32 -2.91 33.29
N TRP A 6 -1.89 -1.70 33.66
CA TRP A 6 -1.75 -0.60 32.71
C TRP A 6 -0.69 -0.86 31.65
N ILE A 7 0.40 -1.55 32.02
CA ILE A 7 1.44 -1.96 31.08
C ILE A 7 0.93 -3.04 30.13
N LEU A 8 0.26 -4.08 30.66
CA LEU A 8 -0.32 -5.14 29.84
C LEU A 8 -1.40 -4.62 28.89
N ILE A 9 -2.28 -3.73 29.36
CA ILE A 9 -3.30 -3.08 28.53
C ILE A 9 -2.65 -2.20 27.46
N GLY A 10 -1.63 -1.40 27.82
CA GLY A 10 -0.89 -0.56 26.88
C GLY A 10 -0.23 -1.40 25.77
N VAL A 11 0.46 -2.48 26.13
CA VAL A 11 1.08 -3.40 25.17
C VAL A 11 0.03 -4.07 24.30
N ALA A 12 -1.08 -4.56 24.89
CA ALA A 12 -2.16 -5.18 24.14
C ALA A 12 -2.82 -4.22 23.15
N VAL A 13 -3.04 -2.96 23.54
CA VAL A 13 -3.59 -1.91 22.67
C VAL A 13 -2.60 -1.54 21.57
N VAL A 14 -1.31 -1.45 21.85
CA VAL A 14 -0.28 -1.21 20.83
C VAL A 14 -0.21 -2.36 19.83
N VAL A 15 -0.25 -3.61 20.32
CA VAL A 15 -0.28 -4.81 19.47
C VAL A 15 -1.57 -4.88 18.66
N LEU A 16 -2.72 -4.52 19.26
CA LEU A 16 -4.02 -4.47 18.60
C LEU A 16 -4.05 -3.38 17.52
N ILE A 17 -3.57 -2.17 17.81
CA ILE A 17 -3.41 -1.07 16.84
C ILE A 17 -2.44 -1.49 15.73
N TRP A 18 -1.34 -2.15 16.08
CA TRP A 18 -0.38 -2.64 15.11
C TRP A 18 -0.98 -3.75 14.24
N LEU A 19 -1.83 -4.64 14.78
CA LEU A 19 -2.57 -5.66 14.04
C LEU A 19 -3.67 -5.06 13.15
N LEU A 20 -4.46 -4.12 13.67
CA LEU A 20 -5.47 -3.36 12.93
C LEU A 20 -4.82 -2.56 11.79
N ARG A 21 -3.62 -2.02 12.01
CA ARG A 21 -2.86 -1.29 10.99
C ARG A 21 -2.07 -2.21 10.04
N ARG A 22 -1.79 -3.45 10.45
CA ARG A 22 -1.12 -4.51 9.66
C ARG A 22 -2.09 -5.26 8.75
N ALA A 23 -3.40 -5.05 8.89
CA ALA A 23 -4.39 -5.49 7.93
C ALA A 23 -4.28 -4.70 6.61
N ARG A 24 -3.23 -4.95 5.83
CA ARG A 24 -3.26 -4.82 4.37
C ARG A 24 -3.25 -6.23 3.77
N PRO A 25 -4.42 -6.90 3.67
CA PRO A 25 -4.54 -8.12 2.91
C PRO A 25 -4.64 -7.74 1.42
N SER A 26 -3.51 -7.71 0.72
CA SER A 26 -3.47 -7.37 -0.71
C SER A 26 -2.75 -8.41 -1.58
N ASP A 27 -2.69 -9.66 -1.13
CA ASP A 27 -2.23 -10.78 -1.97
C ASP A 27 -3.29 -11.22 -3.01
N ASP A 28 -4.55 -10.80 -2.89
CA ASP A 28 -5.66 -11.24 -3.78
C ASP A 28 -6.14 -10.19 -4.82
N LEU A 29 -5.69 -8.94 -4.75
CA LEU A 29 -6.12 -7.90 -5.72
C LEU A 29 -5.62 -8.17 -7.14
N PHE A 30 -4.51 -8.89 -7.27
CA PHE A 30 -3.99 -9.35 -8.55
C PHE A 30 -3.92 -10.87 -8.51
N PRO A 31 -4.87 -11.61 -9.13
CA PRO A 31 -4.69 -13.03 -9.32
C PRO A 31 -3.36 -13.24 -10.06
N ARG A 32 -2.50 -14.12 -9.53
CA ARG A 32 -1.11 -14.38 -10.00
C ARG A 32 -0.95 -14.61 -11.51
N ASN A 33 -2.05 -14.77 -12.24
CA ASN A 33 -2.10 -15.06 -13.66
C ASN A 33 -2.57 -13.89 -14.55
N ARG A 34 -2.81 -12.68 -14.01
CA ARG A 34 -3.18 -11.52 -14.82
C ARG A 34 -2.35 -10.29 -14.44
N PRO A 35 -1.50 -9.75 -15.33
CA PRO A 35 -0.83 -8.50 -15.08
C PRO A 35 -1.90 -7.39 -15.00
N PRO A 36 -1.84 -6.51 -13.98
CA PRO A 36 -2.75 -5.40 -13.91
C PRO A 36 -2.51 -4.40 -15.04
N THR A 37 -3.59 -3.84 -15.55
CA THR A 37 -3.55 -2.73 -16.51
C THR A 37 -2.99 -1.49 -15.84
N GLU A 38 -2.38 -0.58 -16.60
CA GLU A 38 -1.90 0.70 -16.08
C GLU A 38 -3.01 1.45 -15.31
N GLU A 39 -4.24 1.50 -15.80
CA GLU A 39 -5.38 2.14 -15.12
C GLU A 39 -5.64 1.61 -13.70
N GLN A 40 -5.47 0.29 -13.49
CA GLN A 40 -5.64 -0.33 -12.18
C GLN A 40 -4.51 0.06 -11.23
N ILE A 41 -3.29 0.16 -11.75
CA ILE A 41 -2.13 0.65 -11.01
C ILE A 41 -2.36 2.11 -10.57
N GLU A 42 -2.93 2.94 -11.44
CA GLU A 42 -3.28 4.34 -11.13
C GLU A 42 -4.40 4.46 -10.09
N ALA A 43 -5.43 3.60 -10.18
CA ALA A 43 -6.49 3.53 -9.17
C ALA A 43 -5.93 3.15 -7.78
N LEU A 44 -5.01 2.18 -7.72
CA LEU A 44 -4.34 1.77 -6.48
C LEU A 44 -3.46 2.87 -5.92
N LEU A 45 -2.73 3.58 -6.78
CA LEU A 45 -1.97 4.77 -6.41
C LEU A 45 -2.85 5.84 -5.75
N ARG A 46 -4.03 6.12 -6.33
CA ARG A 46 -5.02 7.07 -5.79
C ARG A 46 -5.59 6.63 -4.45
N GLN A 47 -5.81 5.33 -4.26
CA GLN A 47 -6.31 4.77 -2.99
C GLN A 47 -5.22 4.67 -1.90
N GLY A 48 -3.97 5.06 -2.16
CA GLY A 48 -2.87 4.93 -1.20
C GLY A 48 -2.29 3.50 -1.09
N HIS A 49 -2.60 2.65 -2.07
CA HIS A 49 -2.13 1.28 -2.25
C HIS A 49 -0.82 1.26 -3.07
N LYS A 50 0.20 1.97 -2.59
CA LYS A 50 1.51 2.12 -3.27
C LYS A 50 2.25 0.79 -3.41
N ILE A 51 2.13 -0.11 -2.44
CA ILE A 51 2.83 -1.40 -2.47
C ILE A 51 2.26 -2.30 -3.59
N GLU A 52 0.94 -2.27 -3.75
CA GLU A 52 0.21 -2.98 -4.79
C GLU A 52 0.57 -2.45 -6.17
N ALA A 53 0.59 -1.13 -6.35
CA ALA A 53 1.01 -0.48 -7.60
C ALA A 53 2.43 -0.89 -8.02
N ILE A 54 3.37 -0.96 -7.07
CA ILE A 54 4.76 -1.42 -7.33
C ILE A 54 4.79 -2.89 -7.75
N ARG A 55 4.04 -3.75 -7.05
CA ARG A 55 3.97 -5.18 -7.37
C ARG A 55 3.35 -5.41 -8.76
N GLY A 56 2.28 -4.68 -9.09
CA GLY A 56 1.63 -4.72 -10.40
C GLY A 56 2.56 -4.28 -11.53
N TYR A 57 3.27 -3.17 -11.35
CA TYR A 57 4.24 -2.66 -12.32
C TYR A 57 5.39 -3.65 -12.55
N ARG A 58 5.86 -4.31 -11.49
CA ARG A 58 6.87 -5.37 -11.58
C ARG A 58 6.37 -6.57 -12.37
N LEU A 59 5.12 -7.00 -12.17
CA LEU A 59 4.54 -8.12 -12.92
C LEU A 59 4.33 -7.76 -14.40
N LEU A 60 3.93 -6.51 -14.68
CA LEU A 60 3.67 -6.02 -16.03
C LEU A 60 4.96 -5.84 -16.85
N HIS A 61 6.00 -5.26 -16.25
CA HIS A 61 7.24 -4.91 -16.96
C HIS A 61 8.42 -5.86 -16.69
N ASN A 62 8.25 -6.86 -15.81
CA ASN A 62 9.29 -7.79 -15.38
C ASN A 62 10.60 -7.10 -14.91
N VAL A 63 10.44 -5.97 -14.21
CA VAL A 63 11.58 -5.16 -13.74
C VAL A 63 11.91 -5.43 -12.28
N ASP A 64 13.12 -5.07 -11.87
CA ASP A 64 13.52 -5.08 -10.47
C ASP A 64 12.64 -4.19 -9.57
N LEU A 65 12.59 -4.55 -8.29
CA LEU A 65 11.83 -3.83 -7.27
C LEU A 65 12.22 -2.35 -7.19
N LYS A 66 13.52 -2.05 -7.35
CA LYS A 66 14.03 -0.68 -7.35
C LYS A 66 13.46 0.13 -8.50
N THR A 67 13.50 -0.42 -9.71
CA THR A 67 12.97 0.21 -10.93
C THR A 67 11.46 0.40 -10.83
N ALA A 68 10.73 -0.63 -10.41
CA ALA A 68 9.28 -0.54 -10.21
C ALA A 68 8.90 0.54 -9.19
N LYS A 69 9.63 0.60 -8.07
CA LYS A 69 9.43 1.63 -7.05
C LYS A 69 9.68 3.04 -7.62
N GLN A 70 10.78 3.26 -8.32
CA GLN A 70 11.11 4.57 -8.89
C GLN A 70 10.08 5.03 -9.93
N ALA A 71 9.62 4.12 -10.79
CA ALA A 71 8.60 4.43 -11.80
C ALA A 71 7.27 4.85 -11.14
N ILE A 72 6.80 4.07 -10.16
CA ILE A 72 5.57 4.36 -9.43
C ILE A 72 5.70 5.62 -8.57
N GLU A 73 6.84 5.87 -7.95
CA GLU A 73 7.08 7.11 -7.20
C GLU A 73 7.09 8.35 -8.07
N SER A 74 7.68 8.27 -9.26
CA SER A 74 7.63 9.34 -10.26
C SER A 74 6.19 9.61 -10.68
N ARG A 75 5.44 8.56 -11.04
CA ARG A 75 4.04 8.64 -11.44
C ARG A 75 3.15 9.22 -10.34
N GLN A 76 3.38 8.82 -9.08
CA GLN A 76 2.68 9.36 -7.92
C GLN A 76 2.97 10.84 -7.71
N ARG A 77 4.22 11.29 -7.88
CA ARG A 77 4.58 12.71 -7.76
C ARG A 77 3.92 13.54 -8.85
N THR A 78 3.87 13.03 -10.09
CA THR A 78 3.17 13.69 -11.18
C THR A 78 1.67 13.80 -10.91
N MET A 79 1.05 12.75 -10.36
CA MET A 79 -0.39 12.74 -10.00
C MET A 79 -0.72 13.67 -8.82
N LEU A 80 0.11 13.68 -7.78
CA LEU A 80 -0.07 14.54 -6.60
C LEU A 80 0.31 16.01 -6.87
N GLY A 81 1.00 16.29 -7.96
CA GLY A 81 1.30 17.64 -8.44
C GLY A 81 0.21 18.26 -9.32
N GLY A 82 -0.88 17.52 -9.63
CA GLY A 82 -2.06 18.03 -10.31
C GLY A 82 -3.13 18.54 -9.33
N PRO A 83 -3.96 19.53 -9.71
CA PRO A 83 -4.90 20.17 -8.80
C PRO A 83 -5.83 19.17 -8.15
N GLN A 84 -5.82 19.18 -6.82
CA GLN A 84 -6.75 18.46 -5.97
C GLN A 84 -8.16 19.03 -6.18
N SER A 85 -9.06 18.33 -6.88
CA SER A 85 -10.51 18.60 -6.83
C SER A 85 -11.32 17.48 -7.48
N SER A 86 -12.52 17.28 -6.94
CA SER A 86 -13.64 16.44 -7.40
C SER A 86 -13.59 14.99 -6.86
N GLY A 87 -14.33 14.65 -5.79
CA GLY A 87 -15.43 15.37 -5.13
C GLY A 87 -15.82 14.73 -3.80
#